data_AF-A0A0A1UE46-F1
#
_entry.id   AF-A0A0A1UE46-F1
#
_cell.length_a   1.000
_cell.length_b   1.000
_cell.length_c   1.000
_cell.angle_alpha   90.00
_cell.angle_beta   90.00
_cell.angle_gamma   90.00
#
_symmetry.space_group_name_H-M   'P 1'
#
loop_
_entity.id
_entity.type
_entity.pdbx_description
1 polymer ?
#
loop_
_entity_poly.entity_id
_entity_poly.type
_entity_poly.pdbx_seq_one_letter_code
_entity_poly.pdbx_strand_id
1 'polypeptide(L)'
;MLRESLPYGIGMHHAGLNEKDRDLVEDLFKSNKIQILITTATLAWGVNLPAHLVIIKGTEYFDGKKHQFVDMPLTDILQMMGRAGRPQFDNEGVAVILTYEPKKDFLKKFLFEPFPLESYFENVIADQLNAEIAVGNVTCLKDAVKFLTYTYYFRRLLKNPNYYGYDGKIQIGKFLVSKVLTAIEQLVSAKCITYEDGELQATSIGKVGTMYYISYLTIKMFAVRMRKNLSHQEIIQIIADAAEYNNHPVRHEDDNHCRTLSKSVRYGSVKGSFDDPHTKVFLLLSAYFGDNTLPIVDFVLDTKSVLDQAIRIVQAFIDIVAEKGYTDVVVRAIEVLQMIGSGRWVFESPLLTLAGVSQKNVVKFERQNLRYLPQFFGMEQSALTKACKTAGLNSKQTDQIRTQIAKLPRVDVKLIVPEKVEICDEIFDISINLVRQNQGSNYAFLPRFPKMKQEGWYVIVLRPDGSLAALKKVGIKKATNVTLMCVCPVITGTFNFKVLLLSDCYLGLDQQYELPVTFV
;
A
#
# COMPACT_ATOMS: atom_id res chain seq x y z
N MET A 1 15.64 25.68 -14.13
CA MET A 1 15.13 25.03 -15.35
C MET A 1 13.78 25.56 -15.81
N LEU A 2 12.61 25.19 -15.22
CA LEU A 2 11.31 25.64 -15.75
C LEU A 2 11.16 27.17 -15.83
N ARG A 3 11.55 27.89 -14.77
CA ARG A 3 11.55 29.36 -14.73
C ARG A 3 12.44 30.00 -15.80
N GLU A 4 13.51 29.32 -16.21
CA GLU A 4 14.47 29.81 -17.20
C GLU A 4 14.01 29.50 -18.63
N SER A 5 13.32 28.38 -18.85
CA SER A 5 12.87 27.96 -20.18
C SER A 5 11.56 28.62 -20.63
N LEU A 6 10.64 28.89 -19.68
CA LEU A 6 9.33 29.47 -19.99
C LEU A 6 9.38 30.81 -20.73
N PRO A 7 10.27 31.78 -20.39
CA PRO A 7 10.40 33.03 -21.14
C PRO A 7 10.77 32.85 -22.61
N TYR A 8 11.38 31.72 -22.97
CA TYR A 8 11.73 31.38 -24.35
C TYR A 8 10.62 30.58 -25.06
N GLY A 9 9.43 30.46 -24.45
CA GLY A 9 8.31 29.72 -25.05
C GLY A 9 8.42 28.20 -24.90
N ILE A 10 9.24 27.70 -23.97
CA ILE A 10 9.50 26.28 -23.75
C ILE A 10 9.05 25.85 -22.35
N GLY A 11 7.98 25.04 -22.29
CA GLY A 11 7.49 24.40 -21.07
C GLY A 11 8.08 23.01 -20.86
N MET A 12 8.04 22.54 -19.62
CA MET A 12 8.39 21.16 -19.23
C MET A 12 7.24 20.54 -18.45
N HIS A 13 6.93 19.26 -18.69
CA HIS A 13 5.91 18.51 -17.96
C HIS A 13 6.41 17.13 -17.58
N HIS A 14 6.51 16.85 -16.29
CA HIS A 14 6.87 15.54 -15.77
C HIS A 14 6.27 15.35 -14.36
N ALA A 15 6.19 14.11 -13.90
CA ALA A 15 5.57 13.76 -12.61
C ALA A 15 6.26 14.41 -11.39
N GLY A 16 7.51 14.85 -11.53
CA GLY A 16 8.27 15.53 -10.49
C GLY A 16 7.91 17.01 -10.29
N LEU A 17 7.14 17.61 -11.20
CA LEU A 17 6.66 18.98 -11.01
C LEU A 17 5.49 19.02 -10.03
N ASN A 18 5.44 20.09 -9.23
CA ASN A 18 4.30 20.38 -8.38
C ASN A 18 3.03 20.55 -9.24
N GLU A 19 1.87 20.20 -8.70
CA GLU A 19 0.59 20.27 -9.41
C GLU A 19 0.32 21.66 -9.99
N LYS A 20 0.55 22.72 -9.20
CA LYS A 20 0.41 24.11 -9.66
C LYS A 20 1.30 24.46 -10.87
N ASP A 21 2.52 23.92 -10.90
CA ASP A 21 3.46 24.18 -12.01
C ASP A 21 3.04 23.39 -13.25
N ARG A 22 2.52 22.17 -13.07
CA ARG A 22 1.93 21.37 -14.16
C ARG A 22 0.72 22.07 -14.77
N ASP A 23 -0.23 22.47 -13.94
CA ASP A 23 -1.45 23.19 -14.37
C ASP A 23 -1.10 24.47 -15.13
N LEU A 24 -0.16 25.26 -14.60
CA LEU A 24 0.32 26.48 -15.25
C LEU A 24 0.91 26.20 -16.64
N VAL A 25 1.80 25.20 -16.75
CA VAL A 25 2.44 24.85 -18.03
C VAL A 25 1.40 24.33 -19.03
N GLU A 26 0.43 23.53 -18.58
CA GLU A 26 -0.67 23.05 -19.41
C GLU A 26 -1.52 24.19 -19.95
N ASP A 27 -1.90 25.14 -19.09
CA ASP A 27 -2.71 26.29 -19.48
C ASP A 27 -1.96 27.22 -20.44
N LEU A 28 -0.66 27.44 -20.20
CA LEU A 28 0.19 28.22 -21.12
C LEU A 28 0.31 27.55 -22.49
N PHE A 29 0.39 26.22 -22.55
CA PHE A 29 0.45 25.49 -23.82
C PHE A 29 -0.91 25.51 -24.54
N LYS A 30 -2.01 25.21 -23.84
CA LYS A 30 -3.38 25.23 -24.40
C LYS A 30 -3.75 26.61 -24.94
N SER A 31 -3.32 27.67 -24.28
CA SER A 31 -3.56 29.06 -24.69
C SER A 31 -2.55 29.60 -25.72
N ASN A 32 -1.68 28.73 -26.28
CA ASN A 32 -0.63 29.07 -27.23
C ASN A 32 0.30 30.21 -26.74
N LYS A 33 0.53 30.33 -25.43
CA LYS A 33 1.52 31.27 -24.85
C LYS A 33 2.92 30.71 -24.88
N ILE A 34 3.05 29.38 -24.86
CA ILE A 34 4.29 28.65 -25.14
C ILE A 34 4.06 27.76 -26.36
N GLN A 35 5.10 27.60 -27.18
CA GLN A 35 5.01 26.85 -28.44
C GLN A 35 5.55 25.43 -28.30
N ILE A 36 6.52 25.22 -27.39
CA ILE A 36 7.19 23.94 -27.19
C ILE A 36 6.89 23.43 -25.79
N LEU A 37 6.50 22.16 -25.71
CA LEU A 37 6.30 21.46 -24.46
C LEU A 37 7.13 20.17 -24.45
N ILE A 38 8.07 20.06 -23.52
CA ILE A 38 8.94 18.89 -23.35
C ILE A 38 8.36 18.02 -22.24
N THR A 39 8.10 16.74 -22.51
CA THR A 39 7.33 15.89 -21.60
C THR A 39 7.93 14.51 -21.43
N THR A 40 7.77 13.90 -20.26
CA THR A 40 8.09 12.47 -20.07
C THR A 40 7.03 11.59 -20.75
N ALA A 41 7.40 10.35 -21.09
CA ALA A 41 6.50 9.39 -21.75
C ALA A 41 5.19 9.14 -20.98
N THR A 42 5.20 9.34 -19.67
CA THR A 42 4.01 9.22 -18.80
C THR A 42 2.88 10.17 -19.19
N LEU A 43 3.18 11.30 -19.85
CA LEU A 43 2.14 12.22 -20.32
C LEU A 43 1.30 11.62 -21.45
N ALA A 44 1.77 10.57 -22.12
CA ALA A 44 0.99 9.84 -23.13
C ALA A 44 -0.43 9.51 -22.61
N TRP A 45 -0.54 9.24 -21.31
CA TRP A 45 -1.77 8.92 -20.61
C TRP A 45 -2.18 10.06 -19.67
N GLY A 46 -3.44 10.51 -19.74
CA GLY A 46 -4.06 11.26 -18.64
C GLY A 46 -4.19 12.78 -18.75
N VAL A 47 -3.70 13.41 -19.82
CA VAL A 47 -3.96 14.85 -20.09
C VAL A 47 -4.30 15.06 -21.56
N ASN A 48 -5.27 15.91 -21.89
CA ASN A 48 -5.57 16.26 -23.28
C ASN A 48 -4.79 17.53 -23.70
N LEU A 49 -3.65 17.34 -24.36
CA LEU A 49 -2.81 18.40 -24.92
C LEU A 49 -2.49 18.06 -26.38
N PRO A 50 -3.42 18.34 -27.32
CA PRO A 50 -3.17 18.09 -28.72
C PRO A 50 -2.16 19.12 -29.24
N ALA A 51 -1.24 18.66 -30.08
CA ALA A 51 -0.18 19.48 -30.66
C ALA A 51 -0.15 19.30 -32.18
N HIS A 52 0.24 20.31 -32.94
CA HIS A 52 0.39 20.15 -34.39
C HIS A 52 1.50 19.15 -34.73
N LEU A 53 2.64 19.26 -34.04
CA LEU A 53 3.81 18.40 -34.19
C LEU A 53 4.12 17.69 -32.88
N VAL A 54 4.25 16.35 -32.93
CA VAL A 54 4.77 15.54 -31.83
C VAL A 54 6.10 14.92 -32.23
N ILE A 55 7.13 15.09 -31.40
CA ILE A 55 8.44 14.46 -31.60
C ILE A 55 8.66 13.44 -30.48
N ILE A 56 8.76 12.17 -30.85
CA ILE A 56 9.11 11.08 -29.93
C ILE A 56 10.61 10.86 -30.02
N LYS A 57 11.34 11.38 -29.04
CA LYS A 57 12.81 11.29 -28.97
C LYS A 57 13.22 10.04 -28.21
N GLY A 58 13.55 8.98 -28.95
CA GLY A 58 13.93 7.68 -28.40
C GLY A 58 12.71 6.78 -28.13
N THR A 59 12.86 5.49 -28.38
CA THR A 59 11.79 4.48 -28.22
C THR A 59 12.15 3.40 -27.21
N GLU A 60 13.09 3.70 -26.34
CA GLU A 60 13.62 2.79 -25.32
C GLU A 60 13.66 3.49 -23.97
N TYR A 61 13.59 2.71 -22.89
CA TYR A 61 13.84 3.17 -21.53
C TYR A 61 14.73 2.16 -20.80
N PHE A 62 15.44 2.60 -19.77
CA PHE A 62 16.30 1.72 -18.99
C PHE A 62 15.46 0.89 -18.00
N ASP A 63 15.55 -0.44 -18.10
CA ASP A 63 14.97 -1.38 -17.15
C ASP A 63 16.03 -1.76 -16.13
N GLY A 64 15.93 -1.23 -14.91
CA GLY A 64 16.90 -1.48 -13.84
C GLY A 64 16.95 -2.93 -13.35
N LYS A 65 15.95 -3.77 -13.65
CA LYS A 65 16.02 -5.20 -13.31
C LYS A 65 16.88 -5.97 -14.29
N LYS A 66 16.78 -5.61 -15.57
CA LYS A 66 17.52 -6.25 -16.65
C LYS A 66 18.86 -5.58 -16.91
N HIS A 67 19.13 -4.44 -16.26
CA HIS A 67 20.32 -3.61 -16.46
C HIS A 67 20.57 -3.27 -17.93
N GLN A 68 19.50 -3.04 -18.68
CA GLN A 68 19.59 -2.74 -20.11
C GLN A 68 18.44 -1.84 -20.57
N PHE A 69 18.63 -1.20 -21.72
CA PHE A 69 17.56 -0.50 -22.40
C PHE A 69 16.58 -1.51 -23.02
N VAL A 70 15.30 -1.32 -22.74
CA VAL A 70 14.21 -2.12 -23.27
C VAL A 70 13.29 -1.24 -24.11
N ASP A 71 12.62 -1.87 -25.07
CA ASP A 71 11.66 -1.19 -25.91
C ASP A 71 10.47 -0.67 -25.11
N MET A 72 10.06 0.55 -25.45
CA MET A 72 8.80 1.11 -24.98
C MET A 72 7.64 0.30 -25.59
N PRO A 73 6.57 0.02 -24.82
CA PRO A 73 5.37 -0.58 -25.37
C PRO A 73 4.85 0.21 -26.56
N LEU A 74 4.51 -0.46 -27.66
CA LEU A 74 3.97 0.19 -28.85
C LEU A 74 2.71 1.01 -28.55
N THR A 75 1.91 0.58 -27.56
CA THR A 75 0.75 1.33 -27.09
C THR A 75 1.11 2.73 -26.61
N ASP A 76 2.24 2.90 -25.91
CA ASP A 76 2.68 4.21 -25.43
C ASP A 76 3.15 5.09 -26.59
N ILE A 77 3.85 4.50 -27.57
CA ILE A 77 4.23 5.18 -28.82
C ILE A 77 2.99 5.65 -29.58
N LEU A 78 1.98 4.78 -29.73
CA LEU A 78 0.71 5.11 -30.38
C LEU A 78 -0.05 6.21 -29.63
N GLN A 79 -0.07 6.19 -28.30
CA GLN A 79 -0.70 7.25 -27.51
C GLN A 79 0.03 8.59 -27.62
N MET A 80 1.37 8.58 -27.64
CA MET A 80 2.14 9.81 -27.88
C MET A 80 1.87 10.35 -29.29
N MET A 81 1.91 9.48 -30.30
CA MET A 81 1.60 9.83 -31.69
C MET A 81 0.18 10.38 -31.83
N GLY A 82 -0.80 9.82 -31.14
CA GLY A 82 -2.20 10.25 -31.17
C GLY A 82 -2.45 11.66 -30.63
N ARG A 83 -1.44 12.31 -30.03
CA ARG A 83 -1.49 13.73 -29.65
C ARG A 83 -1.19 14.67 -30.81
N ALA A 84 -0.67 14.15 -31.92
CA ALA A 84 -0.43 14.92 -33.13
C ALA A 84 -1.75 15.20 -33.85
N GLY A 85 -1.99 16.47 -34.16
CA GLY A 85 -3.21 16.97 -34.78
C GLY A 85 -4.14 17.63 -33.77
N ARG A 86 -4.64 18.82 -34.12
CA ARG A 86 -5.63 19.58 -33.34
C ARG A 86 -6.92 19.69 -34.16
N PRO A 87 -7.92 18.83 -33.93
CA PRO A 87 -9.21 18.94 -34.59
C PRO A 87 -9.75 20.36 -34.45
N GLN A 88 -10.32 20.92 -35.52
CA GLN A 88 -10.82 22.31 -35.62
C GLN A 88 -9.75 23.41 -35.78
N PHE A 89 -8.47 23.13 -35.54
CA PHE A 89 -7.39 24.12 -35.66
C PHE A 89 -6.43 23.82 -36.81
N ASP A 90 -6.09 22.54 -37.03
CA ASP A 90 -5.15 22.12 -38.06
C ASP A 90 -5.83 21.19 -39.08
N ASN A 91 -5.36 21.23 -40.34
CA ASN A 91 -5.78 20.31 -41.40
C ASN A 91 -5.00 18.99 -41.37
N GLU A 92 -3.83 18.97 -40.74
CA GLU A 92 -2.96 17.81 -40.59
C GLU A 92 -2.25 17.83 -39.23
N GLY A 93 -1.83 16.65 -38.78
CA GLY A 93 -0.98 16.47 -37.60
C GLY A 93 0.27 15.69 -38.00
N VAL A 94 1.43 16.12 -37.51
CA VAL A 94 2.71 15.51 -37.86
C VAL A 94 3.30 14.82 -36.63
N ALA A 95 3.70 13.56 -36.78
CA ALA A 95 4.43 12.82 -35.75
C ALA A 95 5.80 12.38 -36.29
N VAL A 96 6.86 12.71 -35.55
CA VAL A 96 8.24 12.34 -35.89
C VAL A 96 8.77 11.41 -34.80
N ILE A 97 9.12 10.19 -35.19
CA ILE A 97 9.67 9.18 -34.28
C ILE A 97 11.16 9.04 -34.55
N LEU A 98 11.97 9.41 -33.56
CA LEU A 98 13.42 9.24 -33.59
C LEU A 98 13.75 7.93 -32.87
N THR A 99 14.18 6.93 -33.63
CA THR A 99 14.46 5.57 -33.14
C THR A 99 15.79 5.04 -33.70
N TYR A 100 16.25 3.92 -33.15
CA TYR A 100 17.42 3.21 -33.64
C TYR A 100 17.08 2.49 -34.96
N GLU A 101 17.94 2.58 -35.98
CA GLU A 101 17.66 2.13 -37.36
C GLU A 101 17.08 0.69 -37.44
N PRO A 102 17.60 -0.32 -36.71
CA PRO A 102 17.04 -1.68 -36.72
C PRO A 102 15.58 -1.80 -36.26
N LYS A 103 15.06 -0.82 -35.51
CA LYS A 103 13.68 -0.82 -34.98
C LYS A 103 12.69 -0.10 -35.89
N LYS A 104 13.20 0.64 -36.89
CA LYS A 104 12.42 1.46 -37.81
C LYS A 104 11.39 0.64 -38.59
N ASP A 105 11.79 -0.49 -39.15
CA ASP A 105 10.87 -1.32 -39.95
C ASP A 105 9.78 -1.99 -39.09
N PHE A 106 10.15 -2.40 -37.87
CA PHE A 106 9.18 -2.90 -36.89
C PHE A 106 8.12 -1.85 -36.56
N LEU A 107 8.55 -0.63 -36.20
CA LEU A 107 7.64 0.47 -35.90
C LEU A 107 6.81 0.86 -37.12
N LYS A 108 7.43 1.02 -38.29
CA LYS A 108 6.72 1.34 -39.53
C LYS A 108 5.61 0.34 -39.81
N LYS A 109 5.87 -0.96 -39.68
CA LYS A 109 4.86 -1.99 -39.89
C LYS A 109 3.67 -1.82 -38.94
N PHE A 110 3.92 -1.79 -37.63
CA PHE A 110 2.85 -1.81 -36.63
C PHE A 110 2.21 -0.44 -36.33
N LEU A 111 2.69 0.64 -36.94
CA LEU A 111 2.00 1.92 -36.96
C LEU A 111 0.90 1.97 -38.03
N PHE A 112 1.07 1.25 -39.14
CA PHE A 112 0.10 1.20 -40.25
C PHE A 112 -0.74 -0.08 -40.27
N GLU A 113 -0.25 -1.15 -39.64
CA GLU A 113 -0.97 -2.41 -39.48
C GLU A 113 -1.41 -2.61 -38.02
N PRO A 114 -2.60 -3.19 -37.76
CA PRO A 114 -3.04 -3.50 -36.40
C PRO A 114 -2.06 -4.44 -35.68
N PHE A 115 -1.65 -4.06 -34.47
CA PHE A 115 -0.77 -4.89 -33.64
C PHE A 115 -1.52 -6.10 -33.06
N PRO A 116 -1.01 -7.34 -33.19
CA PRO A 116 -1.66 -8.52 -32.65
C PRO A 116 -1.60 -8.51 -31.12
N LEU A 117 -2.77 -8.50 -30.48
CA LEU A 117 -2.88 -8.57 -29.02
C LEU A 117 -2.96 -10.03 -28.55
N GLU A 118 -2.11 -10.37 -27.58
CA GLU A 118 -2.10 -11.65 -26.90
C GLU A 118 -2.44 -11.47 -25.42
N SER A 119 -3.05 -12.49 -24.81
CA SER A 119 -3.36 -12.48 -23.37
C SER A 119 -2.13 -12.76 -22.51
N TYR A 120 -1.96 -12.00 -21.41
CA TYR A 120 -0.98 -12.25 -20.35
C TYR A 120 -1.55 -13.06 -19.17
N PHE A 121 -2.82 -13.48 -19.25
CA PHE A 121 -3.56 -14.10 -18.15
C PHE A 121 -2.89 -15.35 -17.59
N GLU A 122 -2.11 -16.07 -18.39
CA GLU A 122 -1.39 -17.28 -17.98
C GLU A 122 -0.53 -17.08 -16.72
N ASN A 123 0.09 -15.90 -16.59
CA ASN A 123 0.97 -15.58 -15.47
C ASN A 123 0.24 -15.25 -14.17
N VAL A 124 -1.08 -15.06 -14.22
CA VAL A 124 -1.92 -14.64 -13.10
C VAL A 124 -3.07 -15.61 -12.83
N ILE A 125 -3.06 -16.81 -13.46
CA ILE A 125 -4.11 -17.82 -13.28
C ILE A 125 -4.29 -18.16 -11.79
N ALA A 126 -3.20 -18.35 -11.04
CA ALA A 126 -3.27 -18.74 -9.63
C ALA A 126 -4.00 -17.71 -8.77
N ASP A 127 -3.67 -16.42 -8.89
CA ASP A 127 -4.32 -15.36 -8.11
C ASP A 127 -5.81 -15.23 -8.45
N GLN A 128 -6.16 -15.27 -9.75
CA GLN A 128 -7.55 -15.18 -10.16
C GLN A 128 -8.34 -16.42 -9.77
N LEU A 129 -7.74 -17.61 -9.87
CA LEU A 129 -8.38 -18.86 -9.46
C LEU A 129 -8.63 -18.88 -7.94
N ASN A 130 -7.68 -18.42 -7.13
CA ASN A 130 -7.87 -18.28 -5.69
C ASN A 130 -9.07 -17.37 -5.35
N ALA A 131 -9.22 -16.26 -6.07
CA ALA A 131 -10.33 -15.34 -5.88
C ALA A 131 -11.69 -16.00 -6.20
N GLU A 132 -11.80 -16.72 -7.32
CA GLU A 132 -13.04 -17.41 -7.69
C GLU A 132 -13.39 -18.56 -6.73
N ILE A 133 -12.39 -19.28 -6.21
CA ILE A 133 -12.59 -20.31 -5.18
C ILE A 133 -13.02 -19.68 -3.86
N ALA A 134 -12.41 -18.55 -3.45
CA ALA A 134 -12.76 -17.85 -2.22
C ALA A 134 -14.19 -17.28 -2.24
N VAL A 135 -14.67 -16.85 -3.40
CA VAL A 135 -16.06 -16.42 -3.62
C VAL A 135 -17.04 -17.61 -3.68
N GLY A 136 -16.55 -18.79 -4.07
CA GLY A 136 -17.36 -20.01 -4.21
C GLY A 136 -17.90 -20.25 -5.63
N ASN A 137 -17.41 -19.51 -6.64
CA ASN A 137 -17.77 -19.73 -8.04
C ASN A 137 -17.11 -20.98 -8.64
N VAL A 138 -15.95 -21.36 -8.09
CA VAL A 138 -15.18 -22.53 -8.51
C VAL A 138 -15.04 -23.47 -7.32
N THR A 139 -15.68 -24.63 -7.39
CA THR A 139 -15.66 -25.64 -6.32
C THR A 139 -15.02 -26.95 -6.74
N CYS A 140 -14.75 -27.15 -8.03
CA CYS A 140 -14.09 -28.34 -8.54
C CYS A 140 -13.22 -28.06 -9.78
N LEU A 141 -12.42 -29.05 -10.19
CA LEU A 141 -11.53 -28.93 -11.37
C LEU A 141 -12.29 -28.58 -12.66
N LYS A 142 -13.50 -29.12 -12.83
CA LYS A 142 -14.35 -28.86 -14.00
C LYS A 142 -14.74 -27.38 -14.09
N ASP A 143 -15.08 -26.77 -12.97
CA ASP A 143 -15.45 -25.35 -12.91
C ASP A 143 -14.25 -24.46 -13.17
N ALA A 144 -13.07 -24.83 -12.65
CA ALA A 144 -11.83 -24.10 -12.91
C ALA A 144 -11.45 -24.10 -14.40
N VAL A 145 -11.60 -25.24 -15.08
CA VAL A 145 -11.39 -25.31 -16.55
C VAL A 145 -12.43 -24.50 -17.29
N LYS A 146 -13.71 -24.60 -16.89
CA LYS A 146 -14.81 -23.80 -17.46
C LYS A 146 -14.55 -22.30 -17.30
N PHE A 147 -14.05 -21.87 -16.14
CA PHE A 147 -13.66 -20.49 -15.88
C PHE A 147 -12.63 -19.99 -16.90
N LEU A 148 -11.58 -20.76 -17.19
CA LEU A 148 -10.60 -20.39 -18.22
C LEU A 148 -11.24 -20.20 -19.60
N THR A 149 -12.28 -20.96 -19.96
CA THR A 149 -12.94 -20.83 -21.26
C THR A 149 -13.66 -19.49 -21.49
N TYR A 150 -13.98 -18.77 -20.40
CA TYR A 150 -14.59 -17.44 -20.47
C TYR A 150 -13.58 -16.31 -20.70
N THR A 151 -12.28 -16.61 -20.64
CA THR A 151 -11.23 -15.60 -20.71
C THR A 151 -10.81 -15.29 -22.15
N TYR A 152 -10.24 -14.09 -22.36
CA TYR A 152 -9.58 -13.75 -23.62
C TYR A 152 -8.38 -14.67 -23.92
N TYR A 153 -7.73 -15.20 -22.88
CA TYR A 153 -6.67 -16.20 -23.02
C TYR A 153 -7.13 -17.42 -23.80
N PHE A 154 -8.28 -18.02 -23.47
CA PHE A 154 -8.79 -19.17 -24.21
C PHE A 154 -9.07 -18.85 -25.68
N ARG A 155 -9.63 -17.66 -25.96
CA ARG A 155 -9.86 -17.19 -27.34
C ARG A 155 -8.57 -17.06 -28.13
N ARG A 156 -7.49 -16.59 -27.50
CA ARG A 156 -6.16 -16.45 -28.13
C ARG A 156 -5.42 -17.76 -28.26
N LEU A 157 -5.52 -18.66 -27.28
CA LEU A 157 -4.95 -20.00 -27.33
C LEU A 157 -5.41 -20.78 -28.57
N LEU A 158 -6.69 -20.63 -28.96
CA LEU A 158 -7.23 -21.25 -30.18
C LEU A 158 -6.69 -20.64 -31.49
N LYS A 159 -6.27 -19.37 -31.48
CA LYS A 159 -5.80 -18.65 -32.67
C LYS A 159 -4.30 -18.68 -32.84
N ASN A 160 -3.54 -18.65 -31.75
CA ASN A 160 -2.08 -18.64 -31.74
C ASN A 160 -1.54 -19.60 -30.66
N PRO A 161 -1.72 -20.92 -30.84
CA PRO A 161 -1.42 -21.91 -29.82
C PRO A 161 0.07 -21.98 -29.44
N ASN A 162 0.95 -21.82 -30.43
CA ASN A 162 2.40 -21.88 -30.23
C ASN A 162 2.92 -20.79 -29.29
N TYR A 163 2.30 -19.61 -29.28
CA TYR A 163 2.66 -18.52 -28.37
C TYR A 163 2.50 -18.92 -26.89
N TYR A 164 1.50 -19.75 -26.59
CA TYR A 164 1.21 -20.27 -25.26
C TYR A 164 1.90 -21.61 -24.96
N GLY A 165 2.80 -22.06 -25.84
CA GLY A 165 3.49 -23.34 -25.69
C GLY A 165 2.60 -24.57 -25.91
N TYR A 166 1.47 -24.43 -26.62
CA TYR A 166 0.63 -25.55 -27.02
C TYR A 166 0.99 -26.02 -28.44
N ASP A 167 1.53 -27.23 -28.55
CA ASP A 167 2.04 -27.81 -29.80
C ASP A 167 1.00 -28.65 -30.58
N GLY A 168 -0.25 -28.70 -30.09
CA GLY A 168 -1.34 -29.43 -30.72
C GLY A 168 -1.28 -30.96 -30.58
N LYS A 169 -0.27 -31.52 -29.91
CA LYS A 169 -0.13 -32.99 -29.79
C LYS A 169 -1.14 -33.62 -28.82
N ILE A 170 -1.51 -32.88 -27.78
CA ILE A 170 -2.55 -33.28 -26.82
C ILE A 170 -3.86 -32.56 -27.14
N GLN A 171 -5.00 -33.09 -26.68
CA GLN A 171 -6.26 -32.37 -26.78
C GLN A 171 -6.19 -31.07 -25.96
N ILE A 172 -6.73 -29.96 -26.50
CA ILE A 172 -6.70 -28.65 -25.83
C ILE A 172 -7.33 -28.68 -24.43
N GLY A 173 -8.36 -29.50 -24.22
CA GLY A 173 -8.94 -29.71 -22.88
C GLY A 173 -7.91 -30.26 -21.88
N LYS A 174 -7.06 -31.20 -22.30
CA LYS A 174 -5.97 -31.73 -21.46
C LYS A 174 -4.90 -30.68 -21.18
N PHE A 175 -4.61 -29.80 -22.15
CA PHE A 175 -3.70 -28.67 -21.94
C PHE A 175 -4.25 -27.64 -20.94
N LEU A 176 -5.55 -27.32 -21.01
CA LEU A 176 -6.17 -26.43 -20.02
C LEU A 176 -6.18 -27.06 -18.63
N VAL A 177 -6.50 -28.36 -18.53
CA VAL A 177 -6.44 -29.10 -17.27
C VAL A 177 -5.03 -29.05 -16.68
N SER A 178 -3.97 -29.22 -17.47
CA SER A 178 -2.60 -29.14 -16.93
C SER A 178 -2.27 -27.74 -16.39
N LYS A 179 -2.67 -26.67 -17.08
CA LYS A 179 -2.49 -25.29 -16.58
C LYS A 179 -3.24 -25.03 -15.28
N VAL A 180 -4.48 -25.51 -15.18
CA VAL A 180 -5.28 -25.40 -13.94
C VAL A 180 -4.66 -26.19 -12.81
N LEU A 181 -4.22 -27.43 -13.05
CA LEU A 181 -3.57 -28.25 -12.04
C LEU A 181 -2.29 -27.61 -11.52
N THR A 182 -1.44 -27.05 -12.40
CA THR A 182 -0.27 -26.28 -11.97
C THR A 182 -0.64 -25.10 -11.07
N ALA A 183 -1.71 -24.36 -11.40
CA ALA A 183 -2.17 -23.26 -10.56
C ALA A 183 -2.72 -23.75 -9.20
N ILE A 184 -3.46 -24.86 -9.18
CA ILE A 184 -3.93 -25.51 -7.94
C ILE A 184 -2.74 -25.94 -7.09
N GLU A 185 -1.73 -26.61 -7.66
CA GLU A 185 -0.51 -27.02 -6.96
C GLU A 185 0.22 -25.82 -6.35
N GLN A 186 0.33 -24.71 -7.09
CA GLN A 186 0.92 -23.46 -6.58
C GLN A 186 0.16 -22.94 -5.36
N LEU A 187 -1.17 -22.87 -5.44
CA LEU A 187 -2.03 -22.38 -4.36
C LEU A 187 -2.05 -23.31 -3.13
N VAL A 188 -2.07 -24.63 -3.35
CA VAL A 188 -1.95 -25.63 -2.28
C VAL A 188 -0.58 -25.50 -1.60
N SER A 189 0.51 -25.34 -2.36
CA SER A 189 1.84 -25.12 -1.80
C SER A 189 1.94 -23.84 -0.96
N ALA A 190 1.14 -22.83 -1.30
CA ALA A 190 1.02 -21.57 -0.56
C ALA A 190 0.03 -21.65 0.61
N LYS A 191 -0.67 -22.79 0.79
CA LYS A 191 -1.75 -23.00 1.76
C LYS A 191 -2.94 -22.05 1.58
N CYS A 192 -3.15 -21.53 0.37
CA CYS A 192 -4.29 -20.68 0.04
C CYS A 192 -5.58 -21.49 -0.18
N ILE A 193 -5.46 -22.71 -0.68
CA ILE A 193 -6.61 -23.60 -0.93
C ILE A 193 -6.31 -25.01 -0.43
N THR A 194 -7.36 -25.79 -0.22
CA THR A 194 -7.32 -27.25 -0.10
C THR A 194 -7.93 -27.89 -1.35
N TYR A 195 -7.42 -29.06 -1.71
CA TYR A 195 -7.94 -29.87 -2.82
C TYR A 195 -8.01 -31.33 -2.37
N GLU A 196 -9.19 -31.74 -1.90
CA GLU A 196 -9.46 -33.06 -1.32
C GLU A 196 -10.72 -33.64 -1.96
N ASP A 197 -10.71 -34.94 -2.29
CA ASP A 197 -11.83 -35.66 -2.91
C ASP A 197 -12.44 -34.99 -4.17
N GLY A 198 -11.65 -34.17 -4.88
CA GLY A 198 -12.09 -33.43 -6.07
C GLY A 198 -12.78 -32.10 -5.78
N GLU A 199 -12.89 -31.71 -4.51
CA GLU A 199 -13.42 -30.43 -4.06
C GLU A 199 -12.31 -29.40 -3.80
N LEU A 200 -12.54 -28.17 -4.24
CA LEU A 200 -11.68 -27.02 -4.04
C LEU A 200 -12.31 -26.09 -3.01
N GLN A 201 -11.58 -25.80 -1.93
CA GLN A 201 -12.03 -24.88 -0.89
C GLN A 201 -10.92 -23.88 -0.54
N ALA A 202 -11.28 -22.61 -0.37
CA ALA A 202 -10.34 -21.58 0.06
C ALA A 202 -10.11 -21.65 1.57
N THR A 203 -8.84 -21.65 1.99
CA THR A 203 -8.47 -21.53 3.40
C THR A 203 -8.71 -20.09 3.88
N SER A 204 -8.69 -19.87 5.20
CA SER A 204 -8.74 -18.53 5.79
C SER A 204 -7.64 -17.61 5.23
N ILE A 205 -6.42 -18.13 5.08
CA ILE A 205 -5.28 -17.40 4.50
C ILE A 205 -5.53 -17.05 3.03
N GLY A 206 -6.08 -17.97 2.22
CA GLY A 206 -6.44 -17.70 0.82
C GLY A 206 -7.55 -16.65 0.67
N LYS A 207 -8.52 -16.65 1.60
CA LYS A 207 -9.56 -15.62 1.70
C LYS A 207 -8.99 -14.26 2.06
N VAL A 208 -8.05 -14.18 3.00
CA VAL A 208 -7.32 -12.94 3.34
C VAL A 208 -6.61 -12.38 2.12
N GLY A 209 -5.91 -13.23 1.35
CA GLY A 209 -5.28 -12.84 0.09
C GLY A 209 -6.22 -12.14 -0.90
N THR A 210 -7.38 -12.75 -1.10
CA THR A 210 -8.43 -12.23 -1.98
C THR A 210 -9.03 -10.93 -1.44
N MET A 211 -9.32 -10.86 -0.13
CA MET A 211 -9.93 -9.71 0.53
C MET A 211 -9.07 -8.44 0.41
N TYR A 212 -7.75 -8.57 0.54
CA TYR A 212 -6.82 -7.45 0.44
C TYR A 212 -6.21 -7.26 -0.96
N TYR A 213 -6.59 -8.11 -1.93
CA TYR A 213 -6.07 -8.09 -3.29
C TYR A 213 -4.53 -8.19 -3.33
N ILE A 214 -4.01 -9.20 -2.62
CA ILE A 214 -2.59 -9.52 -2.44
C ILE A 214 -2.26 -10.83 -3.16
N SER A 215 -1.11 -10.88 -3.83
CA SER A 215 -0.69 -12.06 -4.57
C SER A 215 -0.42 -13.25 -3.65
N TYR A 216 -0.77 -14.46 -4.09
CA TYR A 216 -0.48 -15.70 -3.41
C TYR A 216 1.03 -15.90 -3.17
N LEU A 217 1.89 -15.28 -3.98
CA LEU A 217 3.34 -15.29 -3.78
C LEU A 217 3.74 -14.55 -2.49
N THR A 218 3.12 -13.40 -2.23
CA THR A 218 3.32 -12.64 -0.98
C THR A 218 2.82 -13.45 0.22
N ILE A 219 1.66 -14.09 0.10
CA ILE A 219 1.10 -14.96 1.14
C ILE A 219 2.03 -16.14 1.44
N LYS A 220 2.53 -16.80 0.38
CA LYS A 220 3.51 -17.89 0.49
C LYS A 220 4.77 -17.42 1.21
N MET A 221 5.28 -16.23 0.87
CA MET A 221 6.43 -15.63 1.52
C MET A 221 6.17 -15.33 3.01
N PHE A 222 4.99 -14.79 3.36
CA PHE A 222 4.59 -14.57 4.74
C PHE A 222 4.58 -15.87 5.54
N ALA A 223 4.01 -16.94 4.98
CA ALA A 223 3.92 -18.23 5.65
C ALA A 223 5.30 -18.83 6.00
N VAL A 224 6.33 -18.54 5.19
CA VAL A 224 7.72 -19.00 5.42
C VAL A 224 8.47 -18.13 6.42
N ARG A 225 8.20 -16.82 6.45
CA ARG A 225 8.99 -15.85 7.24
C ARG A 225 8.36 -15.44 8.57
N MET A 226 7.07 -15.69 8.76
CA MET A 226 6.40 -15.41 10.03
C MET A 226 6.93 -16.30 11.16
N ARG A 227 7.19 -15.68 12.32
CA ARG A 227 7.64 -16.35 13.55
C ARG A 227 7.14 -15.59 14.76
N LYS A 228 7.07 -16.21 15.94
CA LYS A 228 6.56 -15.59 17.17
C LYS A 228 7.29 -14.30 17.59
N ASN A 229 8.56 -14.17 17.24
CA ASN A 229 9.42 -13.06 17.68
C ASN A 229 9.96 -12.28 16.46
N LEU A 230 9.12 -11.41 15.88
CA LEU A 230 9.55 -10.49 14.82
C LEU A 230 9.69 -9.07 15.36
N SER A 231 10.83 -8.45 15.12
CA SER A 231 11.05 -7.03 15.41
C SER A 231 10.38 -6.12 14.36
N HIS A 232 10.18 -4.83 14.66
CA HIS A 232 9.66 -3.86 13.69
C HIS A 232 10.48 -3.83 12.40
N GLN A 233 11.81 -3.89 12.50
CA GLN A 233 12.70 -3.94 11.34
C GLN A 233 12.42 -5.15 10.46
N GLU A 234 12.24 -6.33 11.05
CA GLU A 234 11.97 -7.56 10.32
C GLU A 234 10.58 -7.55 9.68
N ILE A 235 9.58 -6.99 10.36
CA ILE A 235 8.25 -6.79 9.78
C ILE A 235 8.36 -5.85 8.58
N ILE A 236 9.02 -4.69 8.70
CA ILE A 236 9.22 -3.76 7.58
C ILE A 236 9.93 -4.44 6.41
N GLN A 237 10.93 -5.28 6.67
CA GLN A 237 11.61 -6.05 5.63
C GLN A 237 10.66 -7.07 4.96
N ILE A 238 9.87 -7.81 5.73
CA ILE A 238 8.86 -8.74 5.19
C ILE A 238 7.87 -7.99 4.27
N ILE A 239 7.42 -6.81 4.67
CA ILE A 239 6.51 -5.99 3.86
C ILE A 239 7.19 -5.46 2.60
N ALA A 240 8.45 -5.05 2.66
CA ALA A 240 9.22 -4.59 1.50
C ALA A 240 9.49 -5.71 0.47
N ASP A 241 9.64 -6.95 0.94
CA ASP A 241 9.90 -8.13 0.12
C ASP A 241 8.63 -8.73 -0.51
N ALA A 242 7.49 -8.03 -0.40
CA ALA A 242 6.22 -8.46 -0.98
C ALA A 242 6.25 -8.42 -2.52
N ALA A 243 5.55 -9.37 -3.16
CA ALA A 243 5.54 -9.52 -4.62
C ALA A 243 4.91 -8.32 -5.35
N GLU A 244 4.08 -7.53 -4.67
CA GLU A 244 3.53 -6.26 -5.15
C GLU A 244 4.63 -5.25 -5.51
N TYR A 245 5.80 -5.36 -4.89
CA TYR A 245 6.96 -4.51 -5.15
C TYR A 245 7.95 -5.12 -6.14
N ASN A 246 7.69 -6.33 -6.67
CA ASN A 246 8.58 -6.96 -7.64
C ASN A 246 8.88 -5.98 -8.79
N ASN A 247 7.88 -5.25 -9.29
CA ASN A 247 8.00 -4.32 -10.42
C ASN A 247 8.21 -2.86 -10.00
N HIS A 248 8.61 -2.58 -8.76
CA HIS A 248 8.92 -1.22 -8.34
C HIS A 248 10.09 -0.66 -9.18
N PRO A 249 10.02 0.59 -9.69
CA PRO A 249 11.01 1.10 -10.63
C PRO A 249 12.38 1.27 -9.98
N VAL A 250 13.40 0.73 -10.65
CA VAL A 250 14.81 0.99 -10.39
C VAL A 250 15.38 1.65 -11.65
N ARG A 251 15.81 2.89 -11.53
CA ARG A 251 16.33 3.71 -12.63
C ARG A 251 17.85 3.66 -12.63
N HIS A 252 18.45 4.13 -13.72
CA HIS A 252 19.89 4.35 -13.80
C HIS A 252 20.34 5.29 -12.68
N GLU A 253 21.48 5.00 -12.02
CA GLU A 253 22.01 5.65 -10.80
C GLU A 253 21.20 5.48 -9.50
N ASP A 254 20.06 4.78 -9.51
CA ASP A 254 19.30 4.57 -8.28
C ASP A 254 20.11 3.78 -7.23
N ASP A 255 21.04 2.92 -7.65
CA ASP A 255 21.92 2.17 -6.76
C ASP A 255 22.84 3.10 -5.93
N ASN A 256 23.38 4.14 -6.57
CA ASN A 256 24.22 5.15 -5.93
C ASN A 256 23.39 6.03 -4.97
N HIS A 257 22.17 6.38 -5.37
CA HIS A 257 21.23 7.11 -4.51
C HIS A 257 20.79 6.27 -3.30
N CYS A 258 20.47 4.99 -3.50
CA CYS A 258 20.14 4.04 -2.43
C CYS A 258 21.33 3.83 -1.48
N ARG A 259 22.56 3.72 -2.00
CA ARG A 259 23.79 3.61 -1.18
C ARG A 259 24.06 4.86 -0.36
N THR A 260 23.66 6.02 -0.85
CA THR A 260 23.76 7.28 -0.10
C THR A 260 22.69 7.35 0.99
N LEU A 261 21.44 7.02 0.64
CA LEU A 261 20.31 7.01 1.57
C LEU A 261 20.51 6.00 2.71
N SER A 262 21.09 4.83 2.42
CA SER A 262 21.35 3.80 3.42
C SER A 262 22.27 4.28 4.55
N LYS A 263 23.12 5.28 4.31
CA LYS A 263 23.98 5.86 5.36
C LYS A 263 23.24 6.78 6.32
N SER A 264 22.09 7.33 5.93
CA SER A 264 21.33 8.31 6.74
C SER A 264 20.13 7.71 7.48
N VAL A 265 19.57 6.62 6.96
CA VAL A 265 18.37 5.99 7.55
C VAL A 265 18.72 5.04 8.70
N ARG A 266 17.80 4.90 9.67
CA ARG A 266 18.00 4.06 10.85
C ARG A 266 18.32 2.60 10.49
N TYR A 267 17.54 2.01 9.59
CA TYR A 267 17.75 0.65 9.11
C TYR A 267 18.50 0.65 7.78
N GLY A 268 19.67 1.29 7.79
CA GLY A 268 20.53 1.45 6.62
C GLY A 268 21.30 0.21 6.21
N SER A 269 21.55 -0.70 7.15
CA SER A 269 22.32 -1.93 6.92
C SER A 269 21.46 -2.98 6.20
N VAL A 270 21.40 -2.88 4.88
CA VAL A 270 20.67 -3.81 4.02
C VAL A 270 21.55 -5.02 3.64
N LYS A 271 20.91 -6.18 3.48
CA LYS A 271 21.57 -7.42 3.00
C LYS A 271 21.49 -7.56 1.47
N GLY A 272 20.46 -6.97 0.87
CA GLY A 272 20.23 -7.01 -0.57
C GLY A 272 21.13 -6.04 -1.33
N SER A 273 21.11 -6.17 -2.66
CA SER A 273 21.83 -5.28 -3.55
C SER A 273 21.06 -3.96 -3.74
N PHE A 274 21.76 -2.87 -4.06
CA PHE A 274 21.13 -1.54 -4.17
C PHE A 274 20.34 -1.32 -5.46
N ASP A 275 20.47 -2.22 -6.43
CA ASP A 275 19.68 -2.32 -7.66
C ASP A 275 18.41 -3.17 -7.49
N ASP A 276 18.22 -3.81 -6.34
CA ASP A 276 17.03 -4.61 -6.06
C ASP A 276 15.84 -3.71 -5.67
N PRO A 277 14.66 -3.87 -6.31
CA PRO A 277 13.47 -3.09 -5.99
C PRO A 277 13.05 -3.22 -4.53
N HIS A 278 13.17 -4.41 -3.92
CA HIS A 278 12.76 -4.61 -2.53
C HIS A 278 13.67 -3.87 -1.55
N THR A 279 14.98 -3.87 -1.81
CA THR A 279 15.97 -3.08 -1.07
C THR A 279 15.67 -1.59 -1.16
N LYS A 280 15.33 -1.09 -2.35
CA LYS A 280 14.89 0.31 -2.52
C LYS A 280 13.64 0.61 -1.71
N VAL A 281 12.60 -0.22 -1.78
CA VAL A 281 11.36 -0.06 -1.01
C VAL A 281 11.63 -0.01 0.50
N PHE A 282 12.49 -0.90 1.01
CA PHE A 282 12.86 -0.93 2.42
C PHE A 282 13.55 0.36 2.88
N LEU A 283 14.46 0.90 2.06
CA LEU A 283 15.14 2.17 2.33
C LEU A 283 14.18 3.36 2.26
N LEU A 284 13.24 3.38 1.30
CA LEU A 284 12.22 4.42 1.20
C LEU A 284 11.28 4.44 2.41
N LEU A 285 10.80 3.27 2.87
CA LEU A 285 10.00 3.16 4.10
C LEU A 285 10.80 3.65 5.32
N SER A 286 12.06 3.21 5.45
CA SER A 286 12.94 3.63 6.54
C SER A 286 13.23 5.15 6.52
N ALA A 287 13.37 5.73 5.33
CA ALA A 287 13.53 7.17 5.16
C ALA A 287 12.26 7.92 5.54
N TYR A 288 11.09 7.43 5.11
CA TYR A 288 9.78 8.02 5.37
C TYR A 288 9.42 8.08 6.86
N PHE A 289 9.73 7.04 7.64
CA PHE A 289 9.51 7.07 9.08
C PHE A 289 10.42 8.05 9.81
N GLY A 290 11.62 8.32 9.26
CA GLY A 290 12.54 9.32 9.78
C GLY A 290 12.26 10.74 9.26
N ASP A 291 13.12 11.67 9.68
CA ASP A 291 13.17 13.04 9.17
C ASP A 291 14.25 13.18 8.09
N ASN A 292 14.30 12.21 7.17
CA ASN A 292 15.33 12.15 6.13
C ASN A 292 14.91 12.95 4.89
N THR A 293 15.86 13.69 4.32
CA THR A 293 15.69 14.29 3.00
C THR A 293 15.95 13.23 1.93
N LEU A 294 14.97 12.99 1.06
CA LEU A 294 15.15 12.10 -0.07
C LEU A 294 16.08 12.76 -1.12
N PRO A 295 16.95 11.97 -1.77
CA PRO A 295 18.03 12.52 -2.62
C PRO A 295 17.51 13.20 -3.89
N ILE A 296 16.42 12.68 -4.45
CA ILE A 296 15.83 13.14 -5.71
C ILE A 296 14.30 13.12 -5.63
N VAL A 297 13.65 13.90 -6.50
CA VAL A 297 12.18 14.01 -6.55
C VAL A 297 11.53 12.68 -6.93
N ASP A 298 12.17 11.86 -7.76
CA ASP A 298 11.66 10.54 -8.13
C ASP A 298 11.47 9.63 -6.91
N PHE A 299 12.36 9.71 -5.92
CA PHE A 299 12.23 8.91 -4.68
C PHE A 299 11.02 9.36 -3.84
N VAL A 300 10.62 10.63 -3.93
CA VAL A 300 9.39 11.15 -3.29
C VAL A 300 8.17 10.50 -3.96
N LEU A 301 8.14 10.42 -5.28
CA LEU A 301 7.06 9.78 -6.04
C LEU A 301 7.02 8.27 -5.78
N ASP A 302 8.18 7.63 -5.79
CA ASP A 302 8.33 6.22 -5.52
C ASP A 302 7.85 5.88 -4.10
N THR A 303 8.18 6.72 -3.11
CA THR A 303 7.68 6.57 -1.73
C THR A 303 6.15 6.66 -1.67
N LYS A 304 5.51 7.56 -2.42
CA LYS A 304 4.05 7.61 -2.50
C LYS A 304 3.47 6.29 -3.05
N SER A 305 4.04 5.77 -4.13
CA SER A 305 3.63 4.49 -4.70
C SER A 305 3.85 3.32 -3.75
N VAL A 306 4.90 3.36 -2.91
CA VAL A 306 5.13 2.35 -1.87
C VAL A 306 4.06 2.43 -0.80
N LEU A 307 3.82 3.62 -0.25
CA LEU A 307 2.84 3.84 0.82
C LEU A 307 1.42 3.44 0.41
N ASP A 308 1.07 3.63 -0.86
CA ASP A 308 -0.21 3.22 -1.42
C ASP A 308 -0.48 1.72 -1.29
N GLN A 309 0.56 0.89 -1.47
CA GLN A 309 0.47 -0.57 -1.41
C GLN A 309 0.68 -1.08 0.02
N ALA A 310 1.50 -0.39 0.82
CA ALA A 310 1.91 -0.86 2.14
C ALA A 310 0.74 -1.13 3.10
N ILE A 311 -0.32 -0.31 3.06
CA ILE A 311 -1.48 -0.47 3.94
C ILE A 311 -2.13 -1.84 3.79
N ARG A 312 -2.45 -2.27 2.56
CA ARG A 312 -3.12 -3.55 2.31
C ARG A 312 -2.21 -4.75 2.60
N ILE A 313 -0.92 -4.62 2.32
CA ILE A 313 0.08 -5.67 2.58
C ILE A 313 0.22 -5.88 4.10
N VAL A 314 0.32 -4.79 4.88
CA VAL A 314 0.43 -4.89 6.35
C VAL A 314 -0.86 -5.41 6.97
N GLN A 315 -2.03 -5.00 6.49
CA GLN A 315 -3.31 -5.50 6.99
C GLN A 315 -3.50 -7.00 6.72
N ALA A 316 -3.14 -7.47 5.52
CA ALA A 316 -3.11 -8.90 5.21
C ALA A 316 -2.14 -9.66 6.14
N PHE A 317 -0.96 -9.09 6.40
CA PHE A 317 0.01 -9.68 7.31
C PHE A 317 -0.52 -9.77 8.76
N ILE A 318 -1.19 -8.73 9.26
CA ILE A 318 -1.82 -8.72 10.59
C ILE A 318 -2.82 -9.88 10.72
N ASP A 319 -3.71 -10.05 9.75
CA ASP A 319 -4.76 -11.07 9.81
C ASP A 319 -4.18 -12.49 9.74
N ILE A 320 -3.17 -12.72 8.90
CA ILE A 320 -2.49 -14.03 8.78
C ILE A 320 -1.74 -14.39 10.07
N VAL A 321 -1.06 -13.41 10.68
CA VAL A 321 -0.31 -13.60 11.93
C VAL A 321 -1.27 -13.78 13.12
N ALA A 322 -2.41 -13.10 13.12
CA ALA A 322 -3.47 -13.26 14.11
C ALA A 322 -4.06 -14.69 14.07
N GLU A 323 -4.26 -15.26 12.88
CA GLU A 323 -4.71 -16.65 12.72
C GLU A 323 -3.73 -17.68 13.32
N LYS A 324 -2.43 -17.33 13.39
CA LYS A 324 -1.40 -18.14 14.06
C LYS A 324 -1.29 -17.90 15.57
N GLY A 325 -2.00 -16.92 16.11
CA GLY A 325 -1.96 -16.55 17.53
C GLY A 325 -0.65 -15.89 17.96
N TYR A 326 0.09 -15.26 17.05
CA TYR A 326 1.36 -14.59 17.36
C TYR A 326 1.10 -13.15 17.85
N THR A 327 0.56 -13.01 19.06
CA THR A 327 0.08 -11.74 19.63
C THR A 327 1.08 -10.59 19.52
N ASP A 328 2.33 -10.80 19.93
CA ASP A 328 3.33 -9.73 19.93
C ASP A 328 3.61 -9.20 18.52
N VAL A 329 3.56 -10.09 17.52
CA VAL A 329 3.75 -9.71 16.12
C VAL A 329 2.53 -8.98 15.58
N VAL A 330 1.31 -9.36 16.00
CA VAL A 330 0.07 -8.63 15.66
C VAL A 330 0.19 -7.18 16.13
N VAL A 331 0.53 -6.96 17.40
CA VAL A 331 0.67 -5.60 17.97
C VAL A 331 1.76 -4.81 17.21
N ARG A 332 2.94 -5.40 17.00
CA ARG A 332 4.03 -4.73 16.26
C ARG A 332 3.69 -4.43 14.81
N ALA A 333 2.92 -5.30 14.14
CA ALA A 333 2.47 -5.06 12.78
C ALA A 333 1.44 -3.92 12.71
N ILE A 334 0.57 -3.78 13.72
CA ILE A 334 -0.32 -2.62 13.87
C ILE A 334 0.49 -1.34 14.14
N GLU A 335 1.53 -1.39 14.97
CA GLU A 335 2.44 -0.26 15.16
C GLU A 335 3.15 0.14 13.85
N VAL A 336 3.57 -0.82 13.02
CA VAL A 336 4.10 -0.53 11.67
C VAL A 336 3.05 0.16 10.80
N LEU A 337 1.77 -0.23 10.91
CA LEU A 337 0.68 0.44 10.20
C LEU A 337 0.48 1.89 10.68
N GLN A 338 0.60 2.15 11.98
CA GLN A 338 0.59 3.50 12.55
C GLN A 338 1.81 4.31 12.09
N MET A 339 2.98 3.69 11.95
CA MET A 339 4.18 4.34 11.40
C MET A 339 3.97 4.74 9.94
N ILE A 340 3.32 3.88 9.13
CA ILE A 340 2.92 4.20 7.75
C ILE A 340 1.97 5.39 7.71
N GLY A 341 0.94 5.40 8.56
CA GLY A 341 -0.02 6.50 8.61
C GLY A 341 0.61 7.82 9.07
N SER A 342 1.30 7.81 10.21
CA SER A 342 1.87 9.02 10.82
C SER A 342 3.16 9.51 10.16
N GLY A 343 3.89 8.63 9.46
CA GLY A 343 5.22 8.90 8.94
C GLY A 343 6.23 9.19 10.05
N ARG A 344 6.12 8.50 11.18
CA ARG A 344 7.07 8.61 12.30
C ARG A 344 7.37 7.23 12.83
N TRP A 345 8.51 7.09 13.50
CA TRP A 345 8.85 5.85 14.17
C TRP A 345 8.09 5.69 15.49
N VAL A 346 7.69 4.45 15.82
CA VAL A 346 7.01 4.13 17.08
C VAL A 346 7.87 4.38 18.32
N PHE A 347 9.20 4.32 18.18
CA PHE A 347 10.15 4.55 19.27
C PHE A 347 10.48 6.04 19.50
N GLU A 348 9.92 6.95 18.68
CA GLU A 348 10.07 8.39 18.88
C GLU A 348 8.84 8.97 19.60
N SER A 349 8.96 10.21 20.09
CA SER A 349 7.84 10.86 20.76
C SER A 349 6.66 11.06 19.78
N PRO A 350 5.43 10.66 20.14
CA PRO A 350 4.23 10.91 19.34
C PRO A 350 3.99 12.41 19.05
N LEU A 351 4.58 13.30 19.85
CA LEU A 351 4.51 14.75 19.65
C LEU A 351 5.15 15.21 18.34
N LEU A 352 6.07 14.43 17.75
CA LEU A 352 6.65 14.71 16.43
C LEU A 352 5.66 14.57 15.27
N THR A 353 4.47 14.01 15.52
CA THR A 353 3.37 13.99 14.55
C THR A 353 2.69 15.35 14.45
N LEU A 354 2.88 16.25 15.42
CA LEU A 354 2.31 17.58 15.44
C LEU A 354 3.05 18.51 14.46
N ALA A 355 2.29 19.32 13.73
CA ALA A 355 2.81 20.23 12.71
C ALA A 355 3.85 21.20 13.30
N GLY A 356 5.05 21.21 12.70
CA GLY A 356 6.13 22.12 13.08
C GLY A 356 6.87 21.75 14.38
N VAL A 357 6.56 20.61 15.00
CA VAL A 357 7.28 20.12 16.19
C VAL A 357 8.52 19.34 15.76
N SER A 358 9.69 19.83 16.18
CA SER A 358 10.98 19.17 16.01
C SER A 358 11.43 18.47 17.30
N GLN A 359 12.48 17.66 17.22
CA GLN A 359 13.08 17.01 18.38
C GLN A 359 13.49 18.00 19.48
N LYS A 360 13.93 19.21 19.11
CA LYS A 360 14.29 20.27 20.08
C LYS A 360 13.07 20.78 20.86
N ASN A 361 11.89 20.79 20.22
CA ASN A 361 10.65 21.19 20.86
C ASN A 361 10.14 20.10 21.80
N VAL A 362 10.25 18.82 21.42
CA VAL A 362 9.88 17.66 22.25
C VAL A 362 10.58 17.70 23.60
N VAL A 363 11.91 17.88 23.63
CA VAL A 363 12.67 17.97 24.89
C VAL A 363 12.14 19.08 25.80
N LYS A 364 11.68 20.19 25.24
CA LYS A 364 11.09 21.30 26.01
C LYS A 364 9.67 21.01 26.48
N PHE A 365 8.88 20.23 25.74
CA PHE A 365 7.59 19.74 26.20
C PHE A 365 7.75 18.73 27.33
N GLU A 366 8.72 17.82 27.24
CA GLU A 366 9.02 16.83 28.27
C GLU A 366 9.46 17.47 29.59
N ARG A 367 10.23 18.56 29.53
CA ARG A 367 10.59 19.39 30.71
C ARG A 367 9.38 20.05 31.37
N GLN A 368 8.29 20.20 30.63
CA GLN A 368 7.00 20.69 31.13
C GLN A 368 6.05 19.55 31.53
N ASN A 369 6.54 18.30 31.60
CA ASN A 369 5.74 17.09 31.84
C ASN A 369 4.67 16.80 30.77
N LEU A 370 4.85 17.32 29.56
CA LEU A 370 4.01 17.04 28.40
C LEU A 370 4.72 16.04 27.50
N ARG A 371 4.36 14.76 27.64
CA ARG A 371 4.99 13.63 26.93
C ARG A 371 4.05 12.94 25.95
N TYR A 372 2.75 12.99 26.21
CA TYR A 372 1.73 12.22 25.47
C TYR A 372 0.72 13.14 24.79
N LEU A 373 0.22 12.74 23.61
CA LEU A 373 -0.79 13.49 22.87
C LEU A 373 -2.08 13.73 23.67
N PRO A 374 -2.62 12.76 24.43
CA PRO A 374 -3.84 12.97 25.19
C PRO A 374 -3.76 14.08 26.24
N GLN A 375 -2.58 14.42 26.73
CA GLN A 375 -2.43 15.52 27.70
C GLN A 375 -2.83 16.88 27.11
N PHE A 376 -2.72 17.03 25.78
CA PHE A 376 -3.14 18.24 25.09
C PHE A 376 -4.64 18.29 24.81
N PHE A 377 -5.37 17.19 25.03
CA PHE A 377 -6.80 17.13 24.80
C PHE A 377 -7.53 17.95 25.87
N GLY A 378 -8.28 18.96 25.42
CA GLY A 378 -9.07 19.80 26.33
C GLY A 378 -8.25 20.85 27.09
N MET A 379 -6.95 21.02 26.80
CA MET A 379 -6.19 22.15 27.33
C MET A 379 -6.82 23.49 26.93
N GLU A 380 -6.90 24.43 27.88
CA GLU A 380 -7.29 25.81 27.59
C GLU A 380 -6.31 26.50 26.63
N GLN A 381 -6.82 27.42 25.82
CA GLN A 381 -6.04 28.15 24.83
C GLN A 381 -4.83 28.88 25.44
N SER A 382 -5.01 29.47 26.61
CA SER A 382 -3.96 30.18 27.36
C SER A 382 -2.81 29.24 27.75
N ALA A 383 -3.15 28.06 28.27
CA ALA A 383 -2.22 27.02 28.68
C ALA A 383 -1.46 26.44 27.47
N LEU A 384 -2.16 26.10 26.39
CA LEU A 384 -1.54 25.60 25.16
C LEU A 384 -0.55 26.62 24.57
N THR A 385 -0.96 27.89 24.51
CA THR A 385 -0.12 28.97 23.99
C THR A 385 1.14 29.16 24.84
N LYS A 386 1.00 29.12 26.18
CA LYS A 386 2.14 29.18 27.10
C LYS A 386 3.09 28.00 26.90
N ALA A 387 2.56 26.78 26.77
CA ALA A 387 3.35 25.57 26.56
C ALA A 387 4.11 25.60 25.23
N CYS A 388 3.44 25.96 24.14
CA CYS A 388 4.04 26.10 22.81
C CYS A 388 5.11 27.21 22.76
N LYS A 389 4.85 28.37 23.39
CA LYS A 389 5.83 29.46 23.49
C LYS A 389 7.07 29.03 24.25
N THR A 390 6.89 28.33 25.37
CA THR A 390 8.00 27.77 26.17
C THR A 390 8.78 26.71 25.39
N ALA A 391 8.09 25.94 24.54
CA ALA A 391 8.70 25.00 23.60
C ALA A 391 9.42 25.69 22.42
N GLY A 392 9.30 26.99 22.25
CA GLY A 392 9.94 27.76 21.18
C GLY A 392 9.19 27.72 19.84
N LEU A 393 7.87 27.53 19.88
CA LEU A 393 6.99 27.58 18.71
C LEU A 393 6.37 28.97 18.58
N ASN A 394 6.12 29.40 17.34
CA ASN A 394 5.45 30.67 17.07
C ASN A 394 3.91 30.55 17.17
N SER A 395 3.20 31.68 17.11
CA SER A 395 1.73 31.71 17.19
C SER A 395 1.07 30.91 16.08
N LYS A 396 1.56 31.05 14.83
CA LYS A 396 1.03 30.30 13.67
C LYS A 396 1.15 28.77 13.86
N GLN A 397 2.30 28.29 14.35
CA GLN A 397 2.50 26.87 14.67
C GLN A 397 1.58 26.43 15.81
N THR A 398 1.40 27.27 16.82
CA THR A 398 0.47 26.99 17.94
C THR A 398 -0.96 26.81 17.44
N ASP A 399 -1.42 27.67 16.52
CA ASP A 399 -2.76 27.56 15.92
C ASP A 399 -2.91 26.32 15.03
N GLN A 400 -1.86 25.94 14.30
CA GLN A 400 -1.83 24.70 13.53
C GLN A 400 -1.92 23.47 14.44
N ILE A 401 -1.13 23.45 15.52
CA ILE A 401 -1.15 22.39 16.53
C ILE A 401 -2.53 22.28 17.17
N ARG A 402 -3.14 23.41 17.54
CA ARG A 402 -4.52 23.42 18.08
C ARG A 402 -5.51 22.80 17.10
N THR A 403 -5.44 23.23 15.85
CA THR A 403 -6.35 22.73 14.79
C THR A 403 -6.16 21.23 14.57
N GLN A 404 -4.92 20.74 14.62
CA GLN A 404 -4.60 19.32 14.53
C GLN A 404 -5.13 18.53 15.73
N ILE A 405 -4.87 18.99 16.95
CA ILE A 405 -5.33 18.33 18.19
C ILE A 405 -6.86 18.24 18.25
N ALA A 406 -7.57 19.24 17.73
CA ALA A 406 -9.04 19.21 17.65
C ALA A 406 -9.55 18.09 16.71
N LYS A 407 -8.79 17.76 15.66
CA LYS A 407 -9.14 16.72 14.68
C LYS A 407 -8.76 15.31 15.14
N LEU A 408 -7.77 15.16 16.02
CA LEU A 408 -7.36 13.85 16.54
C LEU A 408 -8.51 13.17 17.28
N PRO A 409 -8.74 11.86 17.08
CA PRO A 409 -9.86 11.16 17.67
C PRO A 409 -9.71 11.05 19.19
N ARG A 410 -10.80 11.35 19.91
CA ARG A 410 -10.92 11.14 21.36
C ARG A 410 -11.95 10.05 21.59
N VAL A 411 -11.48 8.83 21.80
CA VAL A 411 -12.34 7.65 21.95
C VAL A 411 -12.38 7.26 23.41
N ASP A 412 -13.59 7.23 23.98
CA ASP A 412 -13.86 6.58 25.26
C ASP A 412 -14.25 5.13 25.02
N VAL A 413 -13.73 4.25 25.87
CA VAL A 413 -14.04 2.82 25.87
C VAL A 413 -14.85 2.50 27.12
N LYS A 414 -16.03 1.91 26.91
CA LYS A 414 -16.86 1.35 27.97
C LYS A 414 -16.90 -0.16 27.79
N LEU A 415 -16.33 -0.87 28.75
CA LEU A 415 -16.34 -2.32 28.79
C LEU A 415 -17.63 -2.80 29.48
N ILE A 416 -18.35 -3.71 28.82
CA ILE A 416 -19.51 -4.38 29.41
C ILE A 416 -18.99 -5.73 29.91
N VAL A 417 -18.83 -5.84 31.23
CA VAL A 417 -18.37 -7.07 31.87
C VAL A 417 -19.55 -8.04 31.95
N PRO A 418 -19.44 -9.26 31.41
CA PRO A 418 -20.49 -10.26 31.60
C PRO A 418 -20.57 -10.66 33.08
N GLU A 419 -21.80 -10.74 33.61
CA GLU A 419 -22.05 -11.28 34.95
C GLU A 419 -21.83 -12.79 34.92
N LYS A 420 -20.96 -13.31 35.81
CA LYS A 420 -20.61 -14.74 36.03
C LYS A 420 -20.90 -15.66 34.84
N VAL A 421 -19.87 -15.97 34.05
CA VAL A 421 -19.99 -16.82 32.86
C VAL A 421 -19.98 -18.29 33.27
N GLU A 422 -21.00 -19.06 32.88
CA GLU A 422 -21.01 -20.51 33.10
C GLU A 422 -20.04 -21.18 32.11
N ILE A 423 -19.12 -22.01 32.63
CA ILE A 423 -18.14 -22.69 31.74
C ILE A 423 -18.83 -23.66 30.77
N CYS A 424 -20.00 -24.18 31.14
CA CYS A 424 -20.82 -25.07 30.32
C CYS A 424 -21.20 -24.48 28.96
N ASP A 425 -21.20 -23.16 28.82
CA ASP A 425 -21.56 -22.48 27.55
C ASP A 425 -20.47 -22.58 26.48
N GLU A 426 -19.26 -23.05 26.83
CA GLU A 426 -18.03 -23.17 26.02
C GLU A 426 -17.49 -21.84 25.44
N ILE A 427 -18.38 -20.90 25.10
CA ILE A 427 -18.11 -19.59 24.52
C ILE A 427 -18.83 -18.49 25.31
N PHE A 428 -18.27 -17.29 25.27
CA PHE A 428 -18.87 -16.11 25.86
C PHE A 428 -18.53 -14.85 25.06
N ASP A 429 -19.38 -13.84 25.17
CA ASP A 429 -19.23 -12.59 24.43
C ASP A 429 -18.69 -11.47 25.31
N ILE A 430 -17.67 -10.77 24.81
CA ILE A 430 -17.19 -9.52 25.38
C ILE A 430 -17.75 -8.37 24.53
N SER A 431 -18.57 -7.52 25.15
CA SER A 431 -19.15 -6.36 24.49
C SER A 431 -18.43 -5.07 24.90
N ILE A 432 -18.01 -4.29 23.91
CA ILE A 432 -17.22 -3.08 24.07
C ILE A 432 -17.94 -1.94 23.33
N ASN A 433 -18.28 -0.90 24.07
CA ASN A 433 -18.89 0.32 23.52
C ASN A 433 -17.80 1.38 23.35
N LEU A 434 -17.58 1.80 22.10
CA LEU A 434 -16.59 2.81 21.72
C LEU A 434 -17.33 4.10 21.37
N VAL A 435 -17.01 5.21 22.04
CA VAL A 435 -17.66 6.51 21.81
C VAL A 435 -16.63 7.56 21.44
N ARG A 436 -16.82 8.21 20.29
CA ARG A 436 -16.00 9.36 19.89
C ARG A 436 -16.58 10.64 20.50
N GLN A 437 -15.79 11.30 21.34
CA GLN A 437 -16.18 12.51 22.07
C GLN A 437 -16.13 13.77 21.20
N ASN A 438 -15.18 13.86 20.27
CA ASN A 438 -15.04 15.02 19.39
C ASN A 438 -15.79 14.83 18.07
N GLN A 439 -16.38 15.92 17.56
CA GLN A 439 -16.89 15.95 16.19
C GLN A 439 -15.71 15.80 15.23
N GLY A 440 -15.79 14.81 14.34
CA GLY A 440 -14.70 14.52 13.43
C GLY A 440 -15.21 13.87 12.15
N SER A 441 -14.40 14.01 11.11
CA SER A 441 -14.58 13.26 9.89
C SER A 441 -14.19 11.79 10.12
N ASN A 442 -14.70 10.89 9.27
CA ASN A 442 -14.26 9.50 9.23
C ASN A 442 -12.85 9.36 8.61
N TYR A 443 -12.28 10.45 8.09
CA TYR A 443 -10.95 10.49 7.53
C TYR A 443 -9.92 10.92 8.56
N ALA A 444 -8.81 10.19 8.60
CA ALA A 444 -7.68 10.48 9.47
C ALA A 444 -6.92 11.72 9.01
N PHE A 445 -6.47 12.54 9.96
CA PHE A 445 -5.62 13.69 9.69
C PHE A 445 -4.14 13.25 9.68
N LEU A 446 -3.63 12.94 8.49
CA LEU A 446 -2.27 12.42 8.28
C LEU A 446 -1.47 13.36 7.36
N PRO A 447 -0.73 14.35 7.90
CA PRO A 447 -0.09 15.39 7.09
C PRO A 447 1.07 14.87 6.22
N ARG A 448 1.72 13.76 6.61
CA ARG A 448 2.83 13.15 5.85
C ARG A 448 2.34 12.08 4.85
N PHE A 449 1.15 11.53 5.05
CA PHE A 449 0.63 10.45 4.21
C PHE A 449 -0.05 11.04 2.96
N PRO A 450 0.25 10.54 1.76
CA PRO A 450 -0.13 11.22 0.51
C PRO A 450 -1.62 11.13 0.16
N LYS A 451 -2.33 10.13 0.68
CA LYS A 451 -3.74 9.86 0.34
C LYS A 451 -4.66 10.08 1.53
N MET A 452 -5.92 10.38 1.25
CA MET A 452 -6.94 10.34 2.30
C MET A 452 -7.13 8.90 2.78
N LYS A 453 -7.02 8.69 4.08
CA LYS A 453 -7.23 7.38 4.71
C LYS A 453 -8.40 7.47 5.68
N GLN A 454 -9.29 6.48 5.65
CA GLN A 454 -10.29 6.35 6.70
C GLN A 454 -9.66 5.87 8.00
N GLU A 455 -10.13 6.42 9.11
CA GLU A 455 -9.69 6.04 10.44
C GLU A 455 -10.25 4.65 10.80
N GLY A 456 -9.36 3.74 11.18
CA GLY A 456 -9.69 2.41 11.68
C GLY A 456 -9.04 2.14 13.02
N TRP A 457 -9.63 1.20 13.75
CA TRP A 457 -9.20 0.78 15.07
C TRP A 457 -9.21 -0.74 15.17
N TYR A 458 -8.21 -1.31 15.83
CA TYR A 458 -8.16 -2.71 16.21
C TYR A 458 -8.58 -2.83 17.67
N VAL A 459 -9.62 -3.62 17.92
CA VAL A 459 -10.01 -4.06 19.25
C VAL A 459 -9.45 -5.46 19.44
N ILE A 460 -8.55 -5.61 20.41
CA ILE A 460 -7.83 -6.84 20.68
C ILE A 460 -8.13 -7.27 22.11
N VAL A 461 -8.57 -8.50 22.29
CA VAL A 461 -8.74 -9.10 23.61
C VAL A 461 -7.62 -10.12 23.81
N LEU A 462 -6.89 -9.97 24.91
CA LEU A 462 -5.82 -10.86 25.32
C LEU A 462 -6.25 -11.66 26.55
N ARG A 463 -5.92 -12.94 26.56
CA ARG A 463 -6.01 -13.79 27.73
C ARG A 463 -4.96 -13.39 28.79
N PRO A 464 -5.10 -13.84 30.04
CA PRO A 464 -4.14 -13.54 31.11
C PRO A 464 -2.69 -13.96 30.80
N ASP A 465 -2.51 -15.00 30.00
CA ASP A 465 -1.21 -15.49 29.52
C ASP A 465 -0.61 -14.66 28.38
N GLY A 466 -1.33 -13.62 27.91
CA GLY A 466 -0.93 -12.78 26.78
C GLY A 466 -1.29 -13.36 25.41
N SER A 467 -1.91 -14.55 25.34
CA SER A 467 -2.37 -15.12 24.07
C SER A 467 -3.57 -14.36 23.52
N LEU A 468 -3.68 -14.31 22.19
CA LEU A 468 -4.77 -13.65 21.49
C LEU A 468 -6.09 -14.40 21.73
N ALA A 469 -7.07 -13.75 22.36
CA ALA A 469 -8.42 -14.29 22.54
C ALA A 469 -9.32 -13.94 21.35
N ALA A 470 -9.36 -12.66 20.97
CA ALA A 470 -10.15 -12.16 19.85
C ALA A 470 -9.52 -10.90 19.26
N LEU A 471 -9.75 -10.67 17.97
CA LEU A 471 -9.31 -9.47 17.25
C LEU A 471 -10.40 -9.04 16.27
N LYS A 472 -10.71 -7.73 16.25
CA LYS A 472 -11.63 -7.17 15.25
C LYS A 472 -11.23 -5.75 14.88
N LYS A 473 -11.21 -5.48 13.57
CA LYS A 473 -11.03 -4.14 13.03
C LYS A 473 -12.39 -3.44 12.93
N VAL A 474 -12.46 -2.19 13.40
CA VAL A 474 -13.70 -1.40 13.47
C VAL A 474 -13.45 0.05 13.06
N GLY A 475 -14.49 0.68 12.49
CA GLY A 475 -14.54 2.13 12.30
C GLY A 475 -15.39 2.78 13.39
N ILE A 476 -15.00 3.97 13.85
CA ILE A 476 -15.72 4.71 14.91
C ILE A 476 -16.19 6.05 14.34
N LYS A 477 -17.50 6.16 14.07
CA LYS A 477 -18.10 7.42 13.60
C LYS A 477 -18.49 8.31 14.79
N LYS A 478 -19.50 7.88 15.56
CA LYS A 478 -19.97 8.55 16.78
C LYS A 478 -19.95 7.59 17.96
N ALA A 479 -20.61 6.45 17.80
CA ALA A 479 -20.52 5.34 18.73
C ALA A 479 -20.56 4.03 17.94
N THR A 480 -19.80 3.03 18.38
CA THR A 480 -19.77 1.69 17.80
C THR A 480 -19.78 0.67 18.92
N ASN A 481 -20.73 -0.27 18.88
CA ASN A 481 -20.74 -1.43 19.75
C ASN A 481 -20.02 -2.58 19.05
N VAL A 482 -19.08 -3.20 19.75
CA VAL A 482 -18.27 -4.30 19.26
C VAL A 482 -18.47 -5.47 20.19
N THR A 483 -19.03 -6.56 19.66
CA THR A 483 -19.12 -7.84 20.37
C THR A 483 -18.08 -8.79 19.79
N LEU A 484 -17.30 -9.41 20.68
CA LEU A 484 -16.24 -10.36 20.38
C LEU A 484 -16.51 -11.68 21.11
N MET A 485 -16.70 -12.74 20.34
CA MET A 485 -16.82 -14.09 20.86
C MET A 485 -15.45 -14.60 21.33
N CYS A 486 -15.39 -15.14 22.54
CA CYS A 486 -14.23 -15.74 23.16
C CYS A 486 -14.58 -17.16 23.67
N VAL A 487 -13.55 -17.99 23.84
CA VAL A 487 -13.70 -19.35 24.39
C VAL A 487 -13.45 -19.33 25.90
N CYS A 488 -14.30 -20.01 26.66
CA CYS A 488 -14.19 -20.15 28.11
C CYS A 488 -12.89 -20.88 28.52
N PRO A 489 -12.30 -20.54 29.67
CA PRO A 489 -11.22 -21.34 30.26
C PRO A 489 -11.76 -22.70 30.74
N VAL A 490 -10.86 -23.67 30.90
CA VAL A 490 -11.21 -25.03 31.35
C VAL A 490 -11.52 -25.08 32.86
N ILE A 491 -11.10 -24.06 33.61
CA ILE A 491 -11.20 -24.01 35.06
C ILE A 491 -12.01 -22.81 35.52
N THR A 492 -12.73 -22.97 36.63
CA THR A 492 -13.47 -21.90 37.29
C THR A 492 -12.51 -20.93 37.98
N GLY A 493 -12.93 -19.68 38.08
CA GLY A 493 -12.13 -18.61 38.68
C GLY A 493 -12.29 -17.27 37.98
N THR A 494 -11.62 -16.27 38.52
CA THR A 494 -11.58 -14.93 37.92
C THR A 494 -10.30 -14.76 37.12
N PHE A 495 -10.44 -14.51 35.82
CA PHE A 495 -9.34 -14.29 34.90
C PHE A 495 -9.32 -12.83 34.45
N ASN A 496 -8.17 -12.19 34.53
CA ASN A 496 -8.02 -10.80 34.10
C ASN A 496 -7.61 -10.74 32.62
N PHE A 497 -8.60 -10.50 31.76
CA PHE A 497 -8.35 -10.24 30.34
C PHE A 497 -7.84 -8.82 30.15
N LYS A 498 -7.13 -8.58 29.04
CA LYS A 498 -6.73 -7.23 28.64
C LYS A 498 -7.40 -6.85 27.34
N VAL A 499 -7.97 -5.66 27.28
CA VAL A 499 -8.53 -5.10 26.06
C VAL A 499 -7.60 -4.00 25.56
N LEU A 500 -7.06 -4.17 24.35
CA LEU A 500 -6.27 -3.15 23.67
C LEU A 500 -7.14 -2.50 22.59
N LEU A 501 -7.12 -1.18 22.55
CA LEU A 501 -7.65 -0.39 21.46
C LEU A 501 -6.48 0.28 20.76
N LEU A 502 -6.13 -0.20 19.56
CA LEU A 502 -5.00 0.31 18.78
C LEU A 502 -5.49 1.04 17.53
N SER A 503 -4.94 2.22 17.25
CA SER A 503 -5.25 2.92 16.00
C SER A 503 -4.55 2.26 14.81
N ASP A 504 -5.13 2.32 13.62
CA ASP A 504 -4.44 1.97 12.37
C ASP A 504 -3.79 3.18 11.67
N CYS A 505 -3.84 4.36 12.29
CA CYS A 505 -3.38 5.63 11.71
C CYS A 505 -2.40 6.40 12.62
N TYR A 506 -2.71 6.46 13.91
CA TYR A 506 -2.08 7.41 14.84
C TYR A 506 -1.19 6.70 15.86
N LEU A 507 0.01 7.26 16.07
CA LEU A 507 0.87 6.87 17.18
C LEU A 507 0.44 7.56 18.46
N GLY A 508 0.50 6.85 19.60
CA GLY A 508 0.31 7.43 20.93
C GLY A 508 -1.13 7.70 21.34
N LEU A 509 -2.11 7.13 20.62
CA LEU A 509 -3.54 7.14 20.99
C LEU A 509 -4.05 5.76 21.43
N ASP A 510 -3.14 4.80 21.57
CA ASP A 510 -3.44 3.43 21.95
C ASP A 510 -3.85 3.37 23.42
N GLN A 511 -4.83 2.53 23.73
CA GLN A 511 -5.41 2.40 25.07
C GLN A 511 -5.41 0.94 25.50
N GLN A 512 -5.21 0.72 26.79
CA GLN A 512 -5.24 -0.60 27.42
C GLN A 512 -6.17 -0.56 28.62
N TYR A 513 -7.00 -1.58 28.74
CA TYR A 513 -7.93 -1.78 29.84
C TYR A 513 -7.83 -3.19 30.40
N GLU A 514 -8.05 -3.31 31.70
CA GLU A 514 -8.20 -4.59 32.38
C GLU A 514 -9.68 -4.97 32.45
N LEU A 515 -9.97 -6.25 32.23
CA LEU A 515 -11.31 -6.82 32.19
C LEU A 515 -11.31 -8.11 33.02
N PRO A 516 -11.59 -8.05 34.33
CA PRO A 516 -11.77 -9.23 35.14
C PRO A 516 -13.08 -9.92 34.77
N VAL A 517 -13.01 -11.19 34.39
CA VAL A 517 -14.19 -12.04 34.08
C VAL A 517 -14.16 -13.24 35.00
N THR A 518 -15.28 -13.49 35.68
CA THR A 518 -15.45 -14.63 36.59
C THR A 518 -16.19 -15.76 35.88
N PHE A 519 -15.61 -16.94 35.87
CA PHE A 519 -16.18 -18.16 35.34
C PHE A 519 -16.58 -19.09 36.48
N VAL A 520 -17.81 -19.59 36.44
CA VAL A 520 -18.44 -20.42 37.47
C VAL A 520 -18.77 -21.82 36.99
#